data_AF-A0A1B2RBU0-F1
#
_entry.id   AF-A0A1B2RBU0-F1
#
_cell.length_a   1.000
_cell.length_b   1.000
_cell.length_c   1.000
_cell.angle_alpha   90.00
_cell.angle_beta   90.00
_cell.angle_gamma   90.00
#
_symmetry.space_group_name_H-M   'P 1'
#
loop_
_entity.id
_entity.type
_entity.pdbx_description
1 polymer ?
#
loop_
_entity_poly.entity_id
_entity_poly.type
_entity_poly.pdbx_seq_one_letter_code
_entity_poly.pdbx_strand_id
1 'polypeptide(L)'
;MNLLSIFTIFVITAVAEIVGCYLPWLVLKQNKSVWLLIPAALSLALFAWLLTLHPTAAGRTYAAYAGIYLGVALLWLRIVDGVALTRWDIAGALVALVGVTIIVIQPTAG
;
A
#
# COMPACT_ATOMS: atom_id res chain seq x y z
N MET A 1 20.46 6.39 1.02
CA MET A 1 19.78 5.15 0.57
C MET A 1 19.67 5.20 -0.94
N ASN A 2 19.97 4.11 -1.64
CA ASN A 2 19.82 4.06 -3.09
C ASN A 2 18.32 4.03 -3.45
N LEU A 3 17.96 4.55 -4.62
CA LEU A 3 16.55 4.64 -5.08
C LEU A 3 15.85 3.26 -5.05
N LEU A 4 16.58 2.22 -5.45
CA LEU A 4 16.11 0.84 -5.42
C LEU A 4 15.73 0.39 -4.00
N SER A 5 16.54 0.75 -3.00
CA SER A 5 16.29 0.40 -1.59
C SER A 5 15.05 1.08 -1.04
N ILE A 6 14.81 2.34 -1.42
CA ILE A 6 13.61 3.10 -1.03
C ILE A 6 12.37 2.45 -1.63
N PHE A 7 12.40 2.12 -2.92
CA PHE A 7 11.30 1.43 -3.60
C PHE A 7 10.97 0.09 -2.94
N THR A 8 11.97 -0.73 -2.62
CA THR A 8 11.76 -2.01 -1.93
C THR A 8 11.12 -1.82 -0.56
N ILE A 9 11.55 -0.81 0.22
CA ILE A 9 10.94 -0.50 1.52
C ILE A 9 9.47 -0.11 1.33
N PHE A 10 9.14 0.71 0.34
CA PHE A 10 7.75 1.07 0.05
C PHE A 10 6.89 -0.14 -0.35
N VAL A 11 7.42 -1.07 -1.15
CA VAL A 11 6.68 -2.29 -1.51
C VAL A 11 6.44 -3.16 -0.29
N ILE A 12 7.44 -3.35 0.58
CA ILE A 12 7.28 -4.10 1.84
C ILE A 12 6.24 -3.40 2.74
N THR A 13 6.28 -2.08 2.80
CA THR A 13 5.32 -1.24 3.54
C THR A 13 3.89 -1.48 3.02
N ALA A 14 3.70 -1.50 1.70
CA ALA A 14 2.41 -1.77 1.06
C ALA A 14 1.87 -3.17 1.36
N VAL A 15 2.73 -4.18 1.29
CA VAL A 15 2.34 -5.56 1.64
C VAL A 15 1.96 -5.66 3.12
N ALA A 16 2.72 -5.02 4.02
CA ALA A 16 2.42 -5.03 5.45
C ALA A 16 1.06 -4.37 5.76
N GLU A 17 0.74 -3.26 5.10
CA GLU A 17 -0.58 -2.62 5.26
C GLU A 17 -1.70 -3.52 4.73
N ILE A 18 -1.56 -4.05 3.51
CA ILE A 18 -2.59 -4.90 2.89
C ILE A 18 -2.84 -6.14 3.73
N VAL A 19 -1.79 -6.83 4.19
CA VAL A 19 -1.92 -7.98 5.10
C VAL A 19 -2.61 -7.59 6.40
N GLY A 20 -2.21 -6.46 6.99
CA GLY A 20 -2.78 -5.93 8.23
C GLY A 20 -4.27 -5.64 8.13
N CYS A 21 -4.75 -5.21 6.98
CA CYS A 21 -6.16 -4.94 6.70
C CYS A 21 -6.94 -6.18 6.20
N TYR A 22 -6.27 -7.08 5.49
CA TYR A 22 -6.87 -8.28 4.91
C TYR A 22 -7.18 -9.36 5.96
N LEU A 23 -6.29 -9.56 6.94
CA LEU A 23 -6.49 -10.56 7.99
C LEU A 23 -7.74 -10.29 8.87
N PRO A 24 -8.03 -9.06 9.32
CA PRO A 24 -9.30 -8.75 9.99
C PRO A 24 -10.51 -8.91 9.08
N TRP A 25 -10.38 -8.56 7.79
CA TRP A 25 -11.44 -8.79 6.81
C TRP A 25 -11.79 -10.27 6.70
N LEU A 26 -10.79 -11.16 6.67
CA LEU A 26 -11.01 -12.62 6.70
C LEU A 26 -11.75 -13.09 7.96
N VAL A 27 -11.41 -12.54 9.13
CA VAL A 27 -12.10 -12.90 10.39
C VAL A 27 -13.56 -12.45 10.34
N LEU A 28 -13.81 -11.18 9.98
CA LEU A 28 -15.13 -10.56 10.05
C LEU A 28 -16.07 -10.97 8.90
N LYS A 29 -15.53 -11.21 7.70
CA LYS A 29 -16.34 -11.53 6.50
C LYS A 29 -16.34 -13.01 6.14
N GLN A 30 -15.30 -13.76 6.50
CA GLN A 30 -15.20 -15.19 6.16
C GLN A 30 -15.24 -16.11 7.39
N ASN A 31 -15.59 -15.59 8.59
CA ASN A 31 -15.63 -16.34 9.85
C ASN A 31 -14.33 -17.14 10.12
N LYS A 32 -13.17 -16.61 9.69
CA LYS A 32 -11.88 -17.22 9.99
C LYS A 32 -11.51 -16.99 11.45
N SER A 33 -10.52 -17.75 11.92
CA SER A 33 -10.08 -17.72 13.32
C SER A 33 -9.70 -16.31 13.79
N VAL A 34 -10.25 -15.88 14.92
CA VAL A 34 -9.96 -14.60 15.58
C VAL A 34 -8.46 -14.43 15.89
N TRP A 35 -7.72 -15.55 16.01
CA TRP A 35 -6.27 -15.55 16.18
C TRP A 35 -5.52 -14.79 15.07
N LEU A 36 -6.12 -14.63 13.89
CA LEU A 36 -5.55 -13.83 12.80
C LEU A 36 -5.47 -12.33 13.10
N LEU A 37 -6.17 -11.83 14.13
CA LEU A 37 -6.08 -10.43 14.55
C LEU A 37 -4.71 -10.08 15.17
N ILE A 38 -4.01 -11.05 15.76
CA ILE A 38 -2.67 -10.84 16.33
C ILE A 38 -1.65 -10.54 15.23
N PRO A 39 -1.46 -11.40 14.20
CA PRO A 39 -0.57 -11.08 13.09
C PRO A 39 -1.05 -9.85 12.30
N ALA A 40 -2.36 -9.56 12.23
CA ALA A 40 -2.86 -8.33 11.64
C ALA A 40 -2.34 -7.07 12.35
N ALA A 41 -2.47 -7.04 13.68
CA ALA A 41 -2.00 -5.93 14.50
C ALA A 41 -0.48 -5.75 14.42
N LEU A 42 0.28 -6.85 14.42
CA LEU A 42 1.73 -6.82 14.22
C LEU A 42 2.10 -6.26 12.83
N SER A 43 1.37 -6.63 11.79
CA SER A 43 1.58 -6.13 10.44
C SER A 43 1.31 -4.63 10.32
N LEU A 44 0.23 -4.14 10.94
CA LEU A 44 -0.07 -2.70 10.99
C LEU A 44 0.96 -1.91 11.82
N ALA A 45 1.44 -2.46 12.92
CA ALA A 45 2.51 -1.85 13.71
C ALA A 45 3.82 -1.76 12.89
N LEU A 46 4.15 -2.81 12.13
CA LEU A 46 5.30 -2.82 11.22
C LEU A 46 5.15 -1.77 10.11
N PHE A 47 3.98 -1.67 9.50
CA PHE A 47 3.66 -0.63 8.51
C PHE A 47 3.90 0.78 9.07
N ALA A 48 3.36 1.07 10.26
CA ALA A 48 3.54 2.36 10.91
C ALA A 48 5.03 2.66 11.16
N TRP A 49 5.79 1.68 11.64
CA TRP A 49 7.24 1.81 11.82
C TRP A 49 7.98 2.08 10.50
N LEU A 50 7.70 1.31 9.44
CA LEU A 50 8.36 1.46 8.14
C LEU A 50 8.14 2.86 7.53
N LEU A 51 6.96 3.46 7.74
CA LEU A 51 6.69 4.81 7.28
C LEU A 51 7.57 5.87 7.97
N THR A 52 7.92 5.68 9.25
CA THR A 52 8.80 6.61 9.98
C THR A 52 10.21 6.68 9.42
N LEU A 53 10.64 5.66 8.67
CA LEU A 53 11.97 5.61 8.06
C LEU A 53 12.11 6.52 6.83
N HIS A 54 11.01 7.10 6.34
CA HIS A 54 11.03 7.93 5.15
C HIS A 54 11.43 9.38 5.49
N PRO A 55 12.44 9.95 4.83
CA PRO A 55 13.03 11.24 5.19
C PRO A 55 12.20 12.47 4.77
N THR A 56 11.01 12.29 4.21
CA THR A 56 10.14 13.36 3.69
C THR A 56 8.97 13.67 4.64
N ALA A 57 8.39 14.85 4.50
CA ALA A 57 7.18 15.24 5.24
C ALA A 57 6.12 14.14 5.13
N ALA A 58 5.58 13.70 6.27
CA ALA A 58 4.73 12.51 6.37
C ALA A 58 3.60 12.49 5.32
N GLY A 59 2.89 13.60 5.13
CA GLY A 59 1.82 13.71 4.13
C GLY A 59 2.27 13.48 2.68
N ARG A 60 3.45 13.96 2.29
CA ARG A 60 4.00 13.72 0.95
C ARG A 60 4.49 12.28 0.79
N THR A 61 5.01 11.68 1.86
CA THR A 61 5.34 10.24 1.89
C THR A 61 4.11 9.40 1.63
N TYR A 62 2.98 9.67 2.31
CA TYR A 62 1.72 8.97 2.07
C TYR A 62 1.21 9.13 0.64
N ALA A 63 1.32 10.33 0.08
CA ALA A 63 0.90 10.58 -1.30
C ALA A 63 1.76 9.80 -2.32
N ALA A 64 3.09 9.80 -2.16
CA ALA A 64 3.99 9.02 -3.01
C ALA A 64 3.76 7.51 -2.87
N TYR A 65 3.58 7.07 -1.62
CA TYR A 65 3.29 5.69 -1.26
C TYR A 65 1.99 5.17 -1.88
N ALA A 66 0.96 6.01 -2.01
CA ALA A 66 -0.34 5.61 -2.55
C ALA A 66 -0.24 4.99 -3.96
N GLY A 67 0.71 5.43 -4.79
CA GLY A 67 0.94 4.83 -6.11
C GLY A 67 1.48 3.39 -6.02
N ILE A 68 2.39 3.13 -5.08
CA ILE A 68 2.94 1.79 -4.85
C ILE A 68 1.87 0.90 -4.23
N TYR A 69 1.14 1.40 -3.22
CA TYR A 69 0.02 0.70 -2.61
C TYR A 69 -1.02 0.27 -3.65
N LEU A 70 -1.42 1.17 -4.55
CA LEU A 70 -2.35 0.89 -5.62
C LEU A 70 -1.89 -0.27 -6.51
N GLY A 71 -0.62 -0.26 -6.92
CA GLY A 71 -0.05 -1.35 -7.73
C GLY A 71 -0.05 -2.69 -6.99
N VAL A 72 0.35 -2.69 -5.71
CA VAL A 72 0.35 -3.91 -4.89
C VAL A 72 -1.08 -4.39 -4.63
N ALA A 73 -2.05 -3.50 -4.41
CA ALA A 73 -3.44 -3.86 -4.21
C ALA A 73 -4.06 -4.53 -5.45
N LEU A 74 -3.77 -4.02 -6.65
CA LEU A 74 -4.22 -4.65 -7.89
C LEU A 74 -3.55 -6.01 -8.12
N LEU A 75 -2.26 -6.13 -7.80
CA LEU A 75 -1.56 -7.41 -7.86
C LEU A 75 -2.14 -8.41 -6.85
N TRP A 76 -2.48 -7.94 -5.65
CA TRP A 76 -3.13 -8.72 -4.61
C TRP A 76 -4.50 -9.23 -5.06
N LEU A 77 -5.32 -8.35 -5.65
CA LEU A 77 -6.62 -8.70 -6.23
C LEU A 77 -6.47 -9.83 -7.26
N ARG A 78 -5.41 -9.79 -8.07
CA ARG A 78 -5.15 -10.81 -9.09
C ARG A 78 -4.65 -12.14 -8.54
N ILE A 79 -3.75 -12.09 -7.57
CA ILE A 79 -3.00 -13.27 -7.08
C ILE A 79 -3.69 -13.92 -5.89
N VAL A 80 -4.08 -13.12 -4.89
CA VAL A 80 -4.62 -13.61 -3.62
C VAL A 80 -6.13 -13.76 -3.70
N ASP A 81 -6.84 -12.75 -4.22
CA ASP A 81 -8.30 -12.82 -4.37
C ASP A 81 -8.70 -13.59 -5.65
N GLY A 82 -7.76 -13.81 -6.57
CA GLY A 82 -7.98 -14.56 -7.81
C GLY A 82 -8.88 -13.86 -8.84
N VAL A 83 -9.16 -12.57 -8.65
CA VAL A 83 -10.04 -11.78 -9.52
C VAL A 83 -9.24 -11.20 -10.68
N ALA A 84 -9.73 -11.38 -11.91
CA ALA A 84 -9.10 -10.81 -13.09
C ALA A 84 -9.26 -9.28 -13.11
N LEU A 85 -8.17 -8.55 -13.38
CA LEU A 85 -8.24 -7.10 -13.59
C LEU A 85 -9.09 -6.80 -14.81
N THR A 86 -10.03 -5.87 -14.62
CA THR A 86 -10.86 -5.33 -15.69
C THR A 86 -10.19 -4.13 -16.34
N ARG A 87 -10.71 -3.74 -17.51
CA ARG A 87 -10.28 -2.50 -18.19
C ARG A 87 -10.54 -1.26 -17.33
N TRP A 88 -11.55 -1.31 -16.46
CA TRP A 88 -11.87 -0.23 -15.53
C TRP A 88 -10.83 -0.11 -14.41
N ASP A 89 -10.34 -1.24 -13.88
CA ASP A 89 -9.26 -1.25 -12.89
C ASP A 89 -8.00 -0.61 -13.46
N ILE A 90 -7.64 -0.96 -14.70
CA ILE A 90 -6.47 -0.40 -15.38
C ILE A 90 -6.66 1.09 -15.65
N ALA A 91 -7.81 1.51 -16.18
CA ALA A 91 -8.08 2.92 -16.47
C ALA A 91 -8.06 3.77 -15.18
N GLY A 92 -8.73 3.29 -14.13
CA GLY A 92 -8.72 3.94 -12.81
C GLY A 92 -7.31 4.03 -12.23
N ALA A 93 -6.51 2.97 -12.38
CA ALA A 93 -5.13 2.95 -11.91
C ALA A 93 -4.28 4.02 -12.59
N LEU A 94 -4.40 4.15 -13.92
CA LEU A 94 -3.68 5.18 -14.68
C LEU A 94 -4.05 6.59 -14.21
N VAL A 95 -5.34 6.86 -14.01
CA VAL A 95 -5.80 8.17 -13.51
C VAL A 95 -5.26 8.45 -12.10
N ALA A 96 -5.31 7.46 -11.21
CA ALA A 96 -4.78 7.60 -9.86
C ALA A 96 -3.26 7.83 -9.85
N LEU A 97 -2.50 7.12 -10.69
CA LEU A 97 -1.06 7.30 -10.84
C LEU A 97 -0.70 8.69 -11.36
N VAL A 98 -1.51 9.27 -12.27
CA VAL A 98 -1.34 10.66 -12.70
C VAL A 98 -1.51 11.61 -11.52
N GLY A 99 -2.55 11.42 -10.70
CA GLY A 99 -2.79 12.22 -9.49
C GLY A 99 -1.64 12.14 -8.49
N VAL A 100 -1.15 10.93 -8.21
CA VAL A 100 0.03 10.71 -7.35
C VAL A 100 1.27 11.42 -7.92
N THR A 101 1.50 11.29 -9.24
CA THR A 101 2.64 11.92 -9.91
C THR A 101 2.61 13.43 -9.73
N ILE A 102 1.46 14.08 -9.92
CA ILE A 102 1.28 15.53 -9.72
C ILE A 102 1.68 15.95 -8.31
N ILE A 103 1.28 15.21 -7.28
CA ILE A 103 1.61 15.53 -5.88
C ILE A 103 3.11 15.34 -5.60
N VAL A 104 3.73 14.32 -6.19
CA VAL A 104 5.15 14.03 -6.01
C VAL A 104 6.03 15.06 -6.70
N ILE A 105 5.67 15.50 -7.92
CA ILE A 105 6.45 16.48 -8.70
C ILE A 105 6.12 17.94 -8.35
N GLN A 106 5.20 18.18 -7.42
CA GLN A 106 4.79 19.54 -7.06
C GLN A 106 6.02 20.40 -6.73
N PRO A 107 6.10 21.65 -7.20
CA PRO A 107 7.22 22.51 -6.88
C PRO A 107 7.30 22.71 -5.37
N THR A 108 8.48 22.49 -4.78
CA THR A 108 8.73 22.90 -3.40
C THR A 108 8.67 24.43 -3.40
N ALA A 109 7.64 25.01 -2.77
CA ALA A 109 7.64 26.44 -2.49
C ALA A 109 8.92 26.74 -1.69
N GLY A 110 9.80 27.53 -2.29
CA GLY A 110 11.04 28.00 -1.67
C GLY A 110 10.76 28.88 -0.47
#